data_AF-A0A1F9E4P8-F1
#
_entry.id   AF-A0A1F9E4P8-F1
#
_cell.length_a   1.000
_cell.length_b   1.000
_cell.length_c   1.000
_cell.angle_alpha   90.00
_cell.angle_beta   90.00
_cell.angle_gamma   90.00
#
_symmetry.space_group_name_H-M   'P 1'
#
loop_
_entity.id
_entity.type
_entity.pdbx_description
1 polymer ?
#
loop_
_entity_poly.entity_id
_entity_poly.type
_entity_poly.pdbx_seq_one_letter_code
_entity_poly.pdbx_strand_id
1 'polypeptide(L)'
;MKLQKFLILAVVLCAFLNLSMEWDYGYGILTSSDFDTQRNQDRHALSAALDDPDYWESYNLWQCFPKEEIEINCIKVCYKDKCIANEDWSDSLTFLAQPSDGALYEFSFDDDHERSCNQTMEIWWPLLNGQQAVCLYAAYLQDFDVSSEENIKRHSYWVIDRFKTLAGQYSSSDYASPEIQSDYDDEQH
;
A
#
# COMPACT_ATOMS: atom_id res chain seq x y z
N MET A 1 -10.02 21.41 -54.94
CA MET A 1 -10.93 20.78 -53.95
C MET A 1 -10.51 19.37 -53.48
N LYS A 2 -9.86 18.51 -54.28
CA LYS A 2 -9.47 17.15 -53.83
C LYS A 2 -8.32 17.11 -52.81
N LEU A 3 -7.37 18.05 -52.88
CA LEU A 3 -6.18 18.08 -52.00
C LEU A 3 -6.51 18.43 -50.53
N GLN A 4 -7.50 19.30 -50.32
CA GLN A 4 -7.88 19.80 -48.99
C GLN A 4 -8.54 18.72 -48.13
N LYS A 5 -9.22 17.75 -48.75
CA LYS A 5 -9.85 16.62 -48.04
C LYS A 5 -8.82 15.60 -47.52
N PHE A 6 -7.70 15.43 -48.21
CA PHE A 6 -6.63 14.52 -47.77
C PHE A 6 -5.85 15.06 -46.57
N LEU A 7 -5.64 16.38 -46.50
CA LEU A 7 -4.92 17.00 -45.39
C LEU A 7 -5.69 16.91 -44.07
N ILE A 8 -7.02 17.06 -44.11
CA ILE A 8 -7.88 16.94 -42.93
C ILE A 8 -7.87 15.49 -42.41
N LEU A 9 -7.88 14.49 -43.28
CA LEU A 9 -7.85 13.09 -42.88
C LEU A 9 -6.53 12.72 -42.18
N ALA A 10 -5.40 13.25 -42.65
CA ALA A 10 -4.09 13.00 -42.07
C ALA A 10 -3.92 13.64 -40.68
N VAL A 11 -4.44 14.85 -40.47
CA VAL A 11 -4.41 15.53 -39.17
C VAL A 11 -5.27 14.79 -38.14
N VAL A 12 -6.42 14.25 -38.54
CA VAL A 12 -7.28 13.45 -37.65
C VAL A 12 -6.60 12.13 -37.26
N LEU A 13 -5.95 11.43 -38.19
CA LEU A 13 -5.24 10.17 -37.89
C LEU A 13 -4.06 10.37 -36.91
N CYS A 14 -3.32 11.48 -37.02
CA CYS A 14 -2.24 11.78 -36.08
C CYS A 14 -2.75 12.20 -34.68
N ALA A 15 -3.96 12.76 -34.58
CA ALA A 15 -4.57 13.09 -33.29
C ALA A 15 -5.06 11.84 -32.53
N PHE A 16 -5.57 10.81 -33.24
CA PHE A 16 -6.00 9.56 -32.62
C PHE A 16 -4.84 8.73 -32.05
N LEU A 17 -3.64 8.80 -32.64
CA LEU A 17 -2.47 8.06 -32.14
C LEU A 17 -1.84 8.68 -30.88
N ASN A 18 -2.15 9.94 -30.56
CA ASN A 18 -1.66 10.62 -29.35
C ASN A 18 -2.64 10.54 -28.16
N LEU A 19 -3.81 9.90 -28.35
CA LEU A 19 -4.80 9.73 -27.28
C LEU A 19 -4.60 8.45 -26.46
N SER A 20 -3.61 7.63 -26.80
CA SER A 20 -3.07 6.61 -25.89
C SER A 20 -2.08 7.25 -24.92
N MET A 21 -2.49 8.33 -24.22
CA MET A 21 -1.92 8.61 -22.90
C MET A 21 -2.45 7.50 -21.99
N GLU A 22 -1.78 6.35 -22.06
CA GLU A 22 -1.78 5.39 -20.98
C GLU A 22 -1.34 6.20 -19.77
N TRP A 23 -2.26 6.44 -18.82
CA TRP A 23 -1.86 7.26 -17.69
C TRP A 23 -0.72 6.51 -17.01
N ASP A 24 0.30 7.24 -16.62
CA ASP A 24 1.38 6.70 -15.82
C ASP A 24 0.85 6.45 -14.40
N TYR A 25 -0.03 5.45 -14.27
CA TYR A 25 -0.85 5.18 -13.10
C TYR A 25 -0.03 4.75 -11.87
N GLY A 26 1.31 4.68 -11.99
CA GLY A 26 2.19 4.34 -10.88
C GLY A 26 3.66 4.62 -11.15
N TYR A 27 4.02 5.70 -11.83
CA TYR A 27 5.44 6.07 -12.07
C TYR A 27 6.25 4.97 -12.80
N GLY A 28 5.61 4.19 -13.66
CA GLY A 28 6.17 3.01 -14.31
C GLY A 28 6.46 1.81 -13.38
N ILE A 29 6.04 1.87 -12.11
CA ILE A 29 6.26 0.81 -11.10
C ILE A 29 5.22 -0.30 -11.23
N LEU A 30 3.96 0.06 -11.48
CA LEU A 30 2.85 -0.89 -11.57
C LEU A 30 2.74 -1.47 -12.99
N THR A 31 2.33 -2.74 -13.04
CA THR A 31 2.11 -3.55 -14.24
C THR A 31 0.64 -3.94 -14.35
N SER A 32 0.22 -4.48 -15.50
CA SER A 32 -1.16 -4.95 -15.70
C SER A 32 -1.59 -5.98 -14.65
N SER A 33 -0.68 -6.87 -14.23
CA SER A 33 -0.95 -7.87 -13.19
C SER A 33 -1.29 -7.23 -11.85
N ASP A 34 -0.65 -6.11 -11.50
CA ASP A 34 -0.91 -5.41 -10.23
C ASP A 34 -2.33 -4.83 -10.21
N PHE A 35 -2.79 -4.31 -11.35
CA PHE A 35 -4.16 -3.83 -11.52
C PHE A 35 -5.20 -4.94 -11.54
N ASP A 36 -4.85 -6.11 -12.09
CA ASP A 36 -5.74 -7.27 -12.07
C ASP A 36 -5.91 -7.80 -10.63
N THR A 37 -4.83 -7.86 -9.84
CA THR A 37 -4.91 -8.21 -8.40
C THR A 37 -5.81 -7.23 -7.63
N GLN A 38 -5.67 -5.93 -7.89
CA GLN A 38 -6.57 -4.93 -7.31
C GLN A 38 -8.02 -5.11 -7.77
N ARG A 39 -8.27 -5.34 -9.05
CA ARG A 39 -9.63 -5.51 -9.57
C ARG A 39 -10.32 -6.74 -8.99
N ASN A 40 -9.58 -7.83 -8.84
CA ASN A 40 -10.12 -9.09 -8.35
C ASN A 40 -10.25 -9.13 -6.83
N GLN A 41 -9.61 -8.19 -6.11
CA GLN A 41 -9.53 -8.19 -4.65
C GLN A 41 -9.06 -9.57 -4.14
N ASP A 42 -8.00 -10.11 -4.76
CA ASP A 42 -7.51 -11.49 -4.51
C ASP A 42 -7.15 -11.76 -3.04
N ARG A 43 -7.01 -10.70 -2.22
CA ARG A 43 -7.08 -10.77 -0.76
C ARG A 43 -8.30 -9.99 -0.30
N HIS A 44 -9.17 -10.64 0.47
CA HIS A 44 -10.29 -9.96 1.11
C HIS A 44 -9.76 -8.82 1.99
N ALA A 45 -10.25 -7.61 1.77
CA ALA A 45 -10.03 -6.52 2.70
C ALA A 45 -10.65 -6.90 4.06
N LEU A 46 -10.05 -6.50 5.18
CA LEU A 46 -10.33 -7.01 6.54
C LEU A 46 -11.83 -7.11 6.88
N SER A 47 -12.68 -6.24 6.31
CA SER A 47 -14.14 -6.25 6.51
C SER A 47 -14.86 -7.50 6.01
N ALA A 48 -14.32 -8.20 5.00
CA ALA A 48 -14.96 -9.41 4.47
C ALA A 48 -14.53 -10.68 5.22
N ALA A 49 -13.54 -10.58 6.13
CA ALA A 49 -13.06 -11.70 6.94
C ALA A 49 -13.80 -11.81 8.29
N LEU A 50 -14.47 -10.76 8.73
CA LEU A 50 -15.25 -10.73 9.97
C LEU A 50 -16.73 -10.62 9.58
N ASP A 51 -17.54 -11.62 9.92
CA ASP A 51 -19.01 -11.63 9.79
C ASP A 51 -19.67 -10.58 10.74
N ASP A 52 -19.16 -9.35 10.74
CA ASP A 52 -19.57 -8.26 11.62
C ASP A 52 -20.65 -7.39 10.92
N PRO A 53 -21.82 -7.18 11.54
CA PRO A 53 -22.92 -6.39 10.97
C PRO A 53 -22.61 -4.89 10.79
N ASP A 54 -21.55 -4.37 11.42
CA ASP A 54 -21.09 -3.01 11.15
C ASP A 54 -20.31 -3.02 9.83
N TYR A 55 -20.95 -2.56 8.76
CA TYR A 55 -20.40 -2.57 7.40
C TYR A 55 -19.33 -1.46 7.24
N TRP A 56 -18.07 -1.78 7.52
CA TRP A 56 -16.94 -0.93 7.13
C TRP A 56 -16.56 -1.30 5.69
N GLU A 57 -16.59 -0.31 4.78
CA GLU A 57 -16.19 -0.49 3.38
C GLU A 57 -14.67 -0.64 3.28
N SER A 58 -14.12 -1.79 3.68
CA SER A 58 -12.70 -2.06 3.45
C SER A 58 -12.51 -2.52 2.01
N TYR A 59 -11.53 -1.95 1.32
CA TYR A 59 -11.12 -2.33 -0.03
C TYR A 59 -9.62 -2.22 -0.17
N ASN A 60 -9.04 -3.05 -1.04
CA ASN A 60 -7.63 -2.98 -1.37
C ASN A 60 -7.39 -2.12 -2.60
N LEU A 61 -6.38 -1.25 -2.54
CA LEU A 61 -6.01 -0.33 -3.62
C LEU A 61 -4.49 -0.12 -3.65
N TRP A 62 -3.93 -0.03 -4.85
CA TRP A 62 -2.59 0.53 -5.04
C TRP A 62 -2.62 2.05 -4.92
N GLN A 63 -1.79 2.59 -4.03
CA GLN A 63 -1.54 4.01 -3.90
C GLN A 63 -0.06 4.30 -4.12
N CYS A 64 0.24 5.16 -5.07
CA CYS A 64 1.61 5.52 -5.40
C CYS A 64 1.89 6.95 -5.00
N PHE A 65 3.01 7.18 -4.32
CA PHE A 65 3.44 8.50 -3.90
C PHE A 65 4.90 8.74 -4.33
N PRO A 66 5.26 9.99 -4.64
CA PRO A 66 6.65 10.41 -4.71
C PRO A 66 7.39 10.10 -3.40
N LYS A 67 8.65 9.70 -3.47
CA LYS A 67 9.42 9.30 -2.28
C LYS A 67 9.60 10.45 -1.30
N GLU A 68 9.63 11.69 -1.78
CA GLU A 68 9.71 12.92 -0.99
C GLU A 68 8.43 13.23 -0.20
N GLU A 69 7.29 12.65 -0.58
CA GLU A 69 6.01 12.80 0.14
C GLU A 69 5.80 11.68 1.17
N ILE A 70 6.72 10.71 1.24
CA ILE A 70 6.68 9.57 2.16
C ILE A 70 7.74 9.70 3.25
N GLU A 71 7.29 9.72 4.50
CA GLU A 71 8.10 9.49 5.68
C GLU A 71 7.91 8.05 6.20
N ILE A 72 8.98 7.43 6.68
CA ILE A 72 8.93 6.09 7.26
C ILE A 72 9.40 6.20 8.69
N ASN A 73 8.52 5.87 9.62
CA ASN A 73 8.74 6.05 11.04
C ASN A 73 8.73 4.73 11.78
N CYS A 74 9.64 4.61 12.74
CA CYS A 74 9.57 3.58 13.76
C CYS A 74 8.89 4.17 14.98
N ILE A 75 7.68 3.70 15.27
CA ILE A 75 6.90 4.12 16.43
C ILE A 75 6.86 3.00 17.46
N LYS A 76 6.85 3.37 18.74
CA LYS A 76 6.66 2.42 19.83
C LYS A 76 5.17 2.31 20.14
N VAL A 77 4.61 1.12 19.93
CA VAL A 77 3.20 0.83 20.14
C VAL A 77 3.05 -0.02 21.40
N CYS A 78 2.11 0.37 22.25
CA CYS A 78 1.74 -0.32 23.46
C CYS A 78 0.39 -1.03 23.24
N TYR A 79 0.39 -2.36 23.20
CA TYR A 79 -0.82 -3.12 22.83
C TYR A 79 -1.78 -3.43 24.00
N LYS A 80 -1.50 -2.97 25.23
CA LYS A 80 -2.36 -3.21 26.41
C LYS A 80 -2.35 -2.03 27.38
N ASP A 81 -3.41 -1.90 28.19
CA ASP A 81 -3.57 -0.93 29.29
C ASP A 81 -2.49 -1.01 30.41
N LYS A 82 -1.44 -1.80 30.22
CA LYS A 82 -0.38 -2.08 31.20
C LYS A 82 1.00 -2.05 30.57
N CYS A 83 1.36 -0.99 29.86
CA CYS A 83 2.78 -0.72 29.58
C CYS A 83 3.44 -0.15 30.85
N ILE A 84 3.73 -1.04 31.79
CA ILE A 84 4.36 -0.71 33.08
C ILE A 84 5.88 -0.91 32.97
N ALA A 85 6.35 -1.70 31.99
CA ALA A 85 7.76 -1.98 31.73
C ALA A 85 8.13 -1.80 30.25
N ASN A 86 9.43 -1.58 29.97
CA ASN A 86 9.97 -1.47 28.60
C ASN A 86 9.74 -2.72 27.73
N GLU A 87 9.39 -3.86 28.34
CA GLU A 87 9.17 -5.15 27.67
C GLU A 87 7.78 -5.27 27.01
N ASP A 88 6.84 -4.37 27.31
CA ASP A 88 5.48 -4.38 26.75
C ASP A 88 5.33 -3.51 25.48
N TRP A 89 6.41 -2.87 25.04
CA TRP A 89 6.42 -2.01 23.86
C TRP A 89 6.91 -2.78 22.64
N SER A 90 6.10 -2.80 21.59
CA SER A 90 6.49 -3.26 20.26
C SER A 90 6.96 -2.06 19.47
N ASP A 91 8.08 -2.20 18.77
CA ASP A 91 8.41 -1.28 17.69
C ASP A 91 7.49 -1.62 16.49
N SER A 92 6.94 -0.63 15.81
CA SER A 92 6.13 -0.77 14.60
C SER A 92 6.59 0.22 13.54
N LEU A 93 6.62 -0.21 12.28
CA LEU A 93 6.99 0.61 11.14
C LEU A 93 5.74 1.13 10.43
N THR A 94 5.69 2.44 10.25
CA THR A 94 4.58 3.14 9.61
C THR A 94 5.10 3.95 8.43
N PHE A 95 4.40 3.88 7.30
CA PHE A 95 4.57 4.86 6.21
C PHE A 95 3.55 5.99 6.43
N LEU A 96 4.04 7.22 6.46
CA LEU A 96 3.21 8.42 6.44
C LEU A 96 3.38 9.07 5.07
N ALA A 97 2.31 9.13 4.29
CA ALA A 97 2.30 9.87 3.03
C ALA A 97 1.47 11.14 3.17
N GLN A 98 2.07 12.29 2.89
CA GLN A 98 1.40 13.59 2.94
C GLN A 98 1.51 14.31 1.59
N PRO A 99 0.66 13.93 0.61
CA PRO A 99 0.66 14.60 -0.68
C PRO A 99 0.32 16.08 -0.58
N SER A 100 0.74 16.83 -1.61
CA SER A 100 0.51 18.28 -1.71
C SER A 100 -0.96 18.73 -1.68
N ASP A 101 -1.91 17.80 -1.79
CA ASP A 101 -3.34 18.07 -1.67
C ASP A 101 -3.80 18.34 -0.22
N GLY A 102 -2.95 18.05 0.78
CA GLY A 102 -3.20 18.23 2.20
C GLY A 102 -3.86 17.04 2.89
N ALA A 103 -3.96 15.88 2.25
CA ALA A 103 -4.34 14.64 2.90
C ALA A 103 -3.14 14.00 3.63
N LEU A 104 -3.43 13.22 4.66
CA LEU A 104 -2.50 12.38 5.39
C LEU A 104 -2.95 10.92 5.27
N TYR A 105 -2.07 10.08 4.77
CA TYR A 105 -2.29 8.64 4.67
C TYR A 105 -1.31 7.96 5.61
N GLU A 106 -1.86 7.25 6.59
CA GLU A 106 -1.10 6.45 7.54
C GLU A 106 -1.24 4.98 7.18
N PHE A 107 -0.10 4.34 6.93
CA PHE A 107 -0.05 2.95 6.52
C PHE A 107 0.80 2.14 7.49
N SER A 108 0.23 1.07 8.03
CA SER A 108 0.91 0.13 8.93
C SER A 108 0.96 -1.27 8.33
N PHE A 109 1.82 -2.14 8.85
CA PHE A 109 1.76 -3.58 8.55
C PHE A 109 0.97 -4.29 9.65
N ASP A 110 0.18 -5.30 9.25
CA ASP A 110 -0.74 -6.00 10.17
C ASP A 110 -0.01 -6.72 11.31
N ASP A 111 1.14 -7.34 11.06
CA ASP A 111 1.83 -8.16 12.06
C ASP A 111 3.31 -8.39 11.70
N ASP A 112 4.20 -7.44 11.99
CA ASP A 112 5.66 -7.69 11.94
C ASP A 112 6.28 -7.62 13.34
N HIS A 113 5.55 -8.11 14.35
CA HIS A 113 6.00 -8.17 15.75
C HIS A 113 7.26 -9.01 15.96
N GLU A 114 7.62 -9.85 15.00
CA GLU A 114 8.82 -10.69 15.08
C GLU A 114 10.12 -9.91 14.78
N ARG A 115 10.03 -8.74 14.14
CA ARG A 115 11.20 -7.95 13.73
C ARG A 115 11.19 -6.57 14.36
N SER A 116 12.36 -6.16 14.85
CA SER A 116 12.60 -4.76 15.19
C SER A 116 12.57 -3.91 13.92
N CYS A 117 12.22 -2.63 14.06
CA CYS A 117 12.27 -1.68 12.94
C CYS A 117 13.62 -1.69 12.20
N ASN A 118 14.73 -1.84 12.91
CA ASN A 118 16.06 -1.87 12.29
C ASN A 118 16.23 -3.07 11.35
N GLN A 119 15.77 -4.26 11.76
CA GLN A 119 15.84 -5.46 10.93
C GLN A 119 14.95 -5.33 9.69
N THR A 120 13.74 -4.79 9.84
CA THR A 120 12.85 -4.55 8.71
C THR A 120 13.42 -3.49 7.76
N MET A 121 14.04 -2.43 8.29
CA MET A 121 14.71 -1.41 7.47
C MET A 121 15.94 -1.94 6.73
N GLU A 122 16.70 -2.90 7.28
CA GLU A 122 17.79 -3.56 6.55
C GLU A 122 17.28 -4.27 5.29
N ILE A 123 16.05 -4.82 5.34
CA ILE A 123 15.39 -5.50 4.21
C ILE A 123 14.79 -4.48 3.23
N TRP A 124 14.15 -3.43 3.73
CA TRP A 124 13.46 -2.45 2.89
C TRP A 124 14.40 -1.42 2.26
N TRP A 125 15.52 -1.10 2.91
CA TRP A 125 16.43 -0.05 2.45
C TRP A 125 16.91 -0.26 1.00
N PRO A 126 17.33 -1.47 0.57
CA PRO A 126 17.68 -1.72 -0.83
C PRO A 126 16.53 -1.48 -1.82
N LEU A 127 15.28 -1.65 -1.40
CA LEU A 127 14.10 -1.43 -2.23
C LEU A 127 13.69 0.04 -2.29
N LEU A 128 13.97 0.83 -1.24
CA LEU A 128 13.49 2.20 -1.07
C LEU A 128 14.55 3.26 -1.40
N ASN A 129 15.83 2.96 -1.17
CA ASN A 129 16.90 3.93 -1.32
C ASN A 129 17.09 4.36 -2.78
N GLY A 130 17.14 5.67 -3.02
CA GLY A 130 17.30 6.26 -4.35
C GLY A 130 16.08 6.12 -5.28
N GLN A 131 14.96 5.61 -4.80
CA GLN A 131 13.72 5.53 -5.59
C GLN A 131 13.04 6.89 -5.67
N GLN A 132 12.36 7.13 -6.80
CA GLN A 132 11.59 8.38 -7.03
C GLN A 132 10.17 8.28 -6.50
N ALA A 133 9.61 7.07 -6.43
CA ALA A 133 8.26 6.82 -5.96
C ALA A 133 8.17 5.43 -5.33
N VAL A 134 7.13 5.23 -4.53
CA VAL A 134 6.77 3.94 -3.92
C VAL A 134 5.28 3.74 -4.12
N CYS A 135 4.89 2.54 -4.53
CA CYS A 135 3.49 2.12 -4.60
C CYS A 135 3.21 1.16 -3.44
N LEU A 136 2.16 1.45 -2.67
CA LEU A 136 1.69 0.69 -1.53
C LEU A 136 0.37 0.01 -1.93
N TYR A 137 0.28 -1.31 -1.82
CA TYR A 137 -0.98 -2.03 -1.92
C TYR A 137 -1.47 -2.26 -0.50
N ALA A 138 -2.59 -1.64 -0.16
CA ALA A 138 -3.09 -1.61 1.20
C ALA A 138 -4.61 -1.68 1.25
N ALA A 139 -5.11 -2.24 2.34
CA ALA A 139 -6.52 -2.25 2.71
C ALA A 139 -6.86 -0.92 3.40
N TYR A 140 -7.88 -0.22 2.90
CA TYR A 140 -8.47 0.90 3.62
C TYR A 140 -9.18 0.40 4.87
N LEU A 141 -8.99 1.04 6.01
CA LEU A 141 -9.75 0.76 7.23
C LEU A 141 -10.72 1.87 7.57
N GLN A 142 -10.23 3.08 7.78
CA GLN A 142 -11.07 4.20 8.23
C GLN A 142 -10.44 5.56 7.97
N ASP A 143 -11.27 6.59 7.98
CA ASP A 143 -10.85 7.98 8.08
C ASP A 143 -10.95 8.43 9.55
N PHE A 144 -10.03 9.26 10.00
CA PHE A 144 -10.07 9.90 11.31
C PHE A 144 -10.68 11.30 11.23
N ASP A 145 -11.30 11.74 12.33
CA ASP A 145 -11.71 13.13 12.49
C ASP A 145 -10.48 14.04 12.53
N VAL A 146 -10.43 14.99 11.61
CA VAL A 146 -9.30 15.91 11.50
C VAL A 146 -9.62 17.23 12.19
N SER A 147 -8.72 17.70 13.04
CA SER A 147 -8.84 19.01 13.66
C SER A 147 -8.65 20.12 12.61
N SER A 148 -9.48 21.16 12.66
CA SER A 148 -9.35 22.33 11.79
C SER A 148 -8.05 23.13 12.03
N GLU A 149 -7.35 22.86 13.13
CA GLU A 149 -6.08 23.52 13.49
C GLU A 149 -4.85 22.90 12.79
N GLU A 150 -4.94 21.66 12.30
CA GLU A 150 -3.78 20.89 11.83
C GLU A 150 -3.45 21.08 10.35
N ASN A 151 -4.22 21.89 9.62
CA ASN A 151 -4.09 22.09 8.17
C ASN A 151 -4.08 20.77 7.35
N ILE A 152 -4.61 19.69 7.93
CA ILE A 152 -4.85 18.41 7.27
C ILE A 152 -6.32 18.43 6.81
N LYS A 153 -6.58 17.99 5.57
CA LYS A 153 -7.94 17.94 5.01
C LYS A 153 -8.61 16.60 5.22
N ARG A 154 -7.81 15.54 5.29
CA ARG A 154 -8.25 14.15 5.47
C ARG A 154 -7.11 13.38 6.12
N HIS A 155 -7.41 12.54 7.09
CA HIS A 155 -6.48 11.56 7.64
C HIS A 155 -7.10 10.18 7.50
N SER A 156 -6.40 9.27 6.84
CA SER A 156 -6.89 7.92 6.57
C SER A 156 -5.90 6.86 7.02
N TYR A 157 -6.41 5.74 7.53
CA TYR A 157 -5.63 4.61 8.01
C TYR A 157 -5.76 3.40 7.07
N TRP A 158 -4.62 2.79 6.80
CA TRP A 158 -4.45 1.72 5.82
C TRP A 158 -3.54 0.63 6.38
N VAL A 159 -3.80 -0.62 5.97
CA VAL A 159 -2.95 -1.77 6.32
C VAL A 159 -2.27 -2.30 5.06
N ILE A 160 -0.94 -2.25 5.03
CA ILE A 160 -0.10 -2.65 3.91
C ILE A 160 -0.02 -4.17 3.82
N ASP A 161 -0.33 -4.68 2.63
CA ASP A 161 -0.04 -6.07 2.25
C ASP A 161 1.33 -6.20 1.58
N ARG A 162 1.65 -5.22 0.71
CA ARG A 162 2.90 -5.17 -0.04
C ARG A 162 3.22 -3.75 -0.50
N PHE A 163 4.48 -3.51 -0.79
CA PHE A 163 4.90 -2.33 -1.54
C PHE A 163 5.81 -2.69 -2.70
N LYS A 164 5.89 -1.77 -3.67
CA LYS A 164 6.64 -1.93 -4.90
C LYS A 164 7.36 -0.64 -5.26
N THR A 165 8.56 -0.79 -5.80
CA THR A 165 9.38 0.27 -6.38
C THR A 165 9.98 -0.23 -7.70
N LEU A 166 10.77 0.58 -8.39
CA LEU A 166 11.51 0.11 -9.56
C LEU A 166 12.63 -0.90 -9.20
N ALA A 167 13.05 -0.93 -7.93
CA ALA A 167 14.06 -1.87 -7.44
C ALA A 167 13.49 -3.25 -7.09
N GLY A 168 12.17 -3.39 -6.96
CA GLY A 168 11.54 -4.67 -6.62
C GLY A 168 10.26 -4.51 -5.81
N GLN A 169 9.86 -5.58 -5.12
CA GLN A 169 8.68 -5.60 -4.27
C GLN A 169 8.98 -6.28 -2.94
N TYR A 170 8.17 -5.97 -1.93
CA TYR A 170 8.13 -6.65 -0.63
C TYR A 170 6.67 -6.98 -0.30
N SER A 171 6.39 -8.20 0.14
CA SER A 171 5.11 -8.58 0.74
C SER A 171 5.30 -9.17 2.14
N SER A 172 4.40 -8.82 3.06
CA SER A 172 4.35 -9.44 4.40
C SER A 172 4.21 -10.97 4.32
N SER A 173 3.49 -11.48 3.31
CA SER A 173 3.29 -12.91 3.13
C SER A 173 4.50 -13.68 2.59
N ASP A 174 5.52 -13.01 2.05
CA ASP A 174 6.75 -13.69 1.62
C ASP A 174 7.51 -14.32 2.80
N TYR A 175 7.15 -13.94 4.03
CA TYR A 175 7.74 -14.43 5.28
C TYR A 175 6.79 -15.26 6.14
N ALA A 176 5.51 -15.39 5.76
CA ALA A 176 4.64 -16.37 6.38
C ALA A 176 5.20 -17.76 6.02
N SER A 177 5.92 -18.36 6.97
CA SER A 177 6.69 -19.60 6.79
C SER A 177 5.87 -20.64 6.02
N PRO A 178 6.48 -21.38 5.07
CA PRO A 178 5.85 -22.57 4.52
C PRO A 178 5.57 -23.52 5.69
N GLU A 179 4.29 -23.75 5.95
CA GLU A 179 3.71 -24.84 6.72
C GLU A 179 4.60 -25.39 7.87
N ILE A 180 4.30 -25.00 9.11
CA ILE A 180 4.21 -26.06 10.14
C ILE A 180 2.98 -26.87 9.75
N GLN A 181 3.17 -27.79 8.80
CA GLN A 181 2.28 -28.91 8.58
C GLN A 181 2.38 -29.70 9.87
N SER A 182 1.48 -29.42 10.80
CA SER A 182 1.47 -30.13 12.06
C SER A 182 1.12 -31.57 11.76
N ASP A 183 2.08 -32.47 11.92
CA ASP A 183 1.91 -33.92 12.10
C ASP A 183 1.02 -34.20 13.34
N TYR A 184 -0.22 -33.73 13.32
CA TYR A 184 -1.28 -34.09 14.27
C TYR A 184 -2.21 -35.14 13.64
N ASP A 185 -1.62 -36.09 12.93
CA ASP A 185 -2.28 -37.35 12.52
C ASP A 185 -1.29 -38.48 12.80
N ASP A 186 -1.16 -38.90 14.07
CA ASP A 186 -0.87 -40.30 14.46
C ASP A 186 -0.60 -40.39 15.97
N GLU A 187 -1.66 -40.38 16.78
CA GLU A 187 -1.67 -41.13 18.06
C GLU A 187 -3.11 -41.34 18.54
N GLN A 188 -3.86 -42.15 17.78
CA GLN A 188 -4.97 -42.94 18.35
C GLN A 188 -4.89 -44.37 17.84
N HIS A 189 -3.96 -45.16 18.39
CA HIS A 189 -4.08 -46.63 18.49
C HIS A 189 -3.46 -47.13 19.80
#